data_AF-A0A165WEI7-F1
#
_entry.id   AF-A0A165WEI7-F1
#
_cell.length_a   1.000
_cell.length_b   1.000
_cell.length_c   1.000
_cell.angle_alpha   90.00
_cell.angle_beta   90.00
_cell.angle_gamma   90.00
#
_symmetry.space_group_name_H-M   'P 1'
#
loop_
_entity.id
_entity.type
_entity.pdbx_description
1 polymer ?
#
loop_
_entity_poly.entity_id
_entity_poly.type
_entity_poly.pdbx_seq_one_letter_code
_entity_poly.pdbx_strand_id
1 'polypeptide(L)'
;SVLLCRECNLHRNRGTVAPLSLKNGISLDTVPPELQNLTFVEETMIARCRAKSWIIHLKEEDRSSRRPPTQRGFKGNIIVFPQRPEKLLDVLPPSIHDIVTPICVIFVGGSSAPTKEWLKNKATPLVARREKVRAALVWLKNNNPLYRHI
;
A
#
# COMPACT_ATOMS: atom_id res chain seq x y z
N SER A 1 23.32 4.30 -28.57
CA SER A 1 23.76 4.58 -27.19
C SER A 1 22.57 4.43 -26.26
N VAL A 2 22.68 3.63 -25.18
CA VAL A 2 21.57 3.41 -24.24
C VAL A 2 21.70 4.39 -23.07
N LEU A 3 20.67 5.19 -22.81
CA LEU A 3 20.58 6.04 -21.63
C LEU A 3 20.21 5.18 -20.42
N LEU A 4 21.11 5.08 -19.45
CA LEU A 4 20.90 4.33 -18.21
C LEU A 4 20.52 5.30 -17.09
N CYS A 5 19.48 4.98 -16.31
CA CYS A 5 19.17 5.71 -15.10
C CYS A 5 20.31 5.57 -14.07
N ARG A 6 20.37 6.48 -13.09
CA ARG A 6 21.42 6.51 -12.06
C ARG A 6 21.53 5.18 -11.31
N GLU A 7 20.39 4.58 -10.95
CA GLU A 7 20.33 3.30 -10.23
C GLU A 7 20.92 2.14 -11.05
N CYS A 8 20.52 2.03 -12.32
CA CYS A 8 21.05 1.00 -13.22
C CYS A 8 22.55 1.19 -13.49
N ASN A 9 23.03 2.44 -13.56
CA ASN A 9 24.45 2.73 -13.74
C ASN A 9 25.27 2.36 -12.48
N LEU A 10 24.75 2.63 -11.28
CA LEU A 10 25.36 2.23 -10.01
C LEU A 10 25.48 0.71 -9.89
N HIS A 11 24.42 -0.02 -10.19
CA HIS A 11 24.42 -1.48 -10.17
C HIS A 11 25.34 -2.08 -11.23
N ARG A 12 25.38 -1.49 -12.43
CA ARG A 12 26.30 -1.87 -13.51
C ARG A 12 27.76 -1.76 -13.08
N ASN A 13 28.14 -0.66 -12.43
CA ASN A 13 29.51 -0.46 -11.93
C ASN A 13 29.91 -1.50 -10.86
N ARG A 14 28.92 -2.10 -10.18
CA ARG A 14 29.12 -3.15 -9.17
C ARG A 14 28.98 -4.57 -9.75
N GLY A 15 28.78 -4.72 -11.06
CA GLY A 15 28.54 -6.03 -11.69
C GLY A 15 27.20 -6.68 -11.31
N THR A 16 26.27 -5.92 -10.75
CA THR A 16 24.95 -6.41 -10.31
C THR A 16 23.84 -5.87 -11.21
N VAL A 17 22.66 -6.50 -11.19
CA VAL A 17 21.48 -6.02 -11.89
C VAL A 17 20.61 -5.24 -10.91
N ALA A 18 20.18 -4.03 -11.29
CA ALA A 18 19.30 -3.25 -10.44
C ALA A 18 17.94 -3.97 -10.27
N PRO A 19 17.35 -3.97 -9.06
CA PRO A 19 16.11 -4.70 -8.78
C PRO A 19 14.94 -4.31 -9.68
N LEU A 20 14.87 -3.05 -10.13
CA LEU A 20 13.83 -2.49 -10.98
C LEU A 20 14.38 -2.10 -12.36
N SER A 21 15.17 -2.99 -12.98
CA SER A 21 15.79 -2.70 -14.28
C SER A 21 14.94 -3.22 -15.43
N LEU A 22 15.10 -2.60 -16.60
CA LEU A 22 14.54 -3.20 -17.82
C LEU A 22 15.17 -4.58 -18.09
N LYS A 23 16.44 -4.78 -17.68
CA LYS A 23 17.19 -6.03 -17.90
C LYS A 23 16.60 -7.24 -17.17
N ASN A 24 16.00 -7.07 -15.99
CA ASN A 24 15.32 -8.16 -15.29
C ASN A 24 13.81 -8.22 -15.58
N GLY A 25 13.29 -7.37 -16.47
CA GLY A 25 11.86 -7.31 -16.79
C GLY A 25 10.97 -6.74 -15.68
N ILE A 26 11.57 -6.09 -14.67
CA ILE A 26 10.87 -5.52 -13.51
C ILE A 26 10.94 -3.98 -13.55
N SER A 27 11.06 -3.39 -14.74
CA SER A 27 10.95 -1.94 -14.88
C SER A 27 9.53 -1.53 -14.58
N LEU A 28 9.34 -0.75 -13.52
CA LEU A 28 8.09 -0.06 -13.28
C LEU A 28 8.06 1.19 -14.16
N ASP A 29 6.99 1.36 -14.92
CA ASP A 29 6.68 2.65 -15.53
C ASP A 29 6.43 3.70 -14.44
N THR A 30 6.51 4.98 -14.80
CA THR A 30 6.21 6.07 -13.88
C THR A 30 4.78 5.93 -13.37
N VAL A 31 4.64 5.63 -12.07
CA VAL A 31 3.34 5.61 -11.40
C VAL A 31 2.76 7.03 -11.46
N PRO A 32 1.50 7.22 -11.90
CA PRO A 32 0.88 8.55 -11.99
C PRO A 32 0.70 9.16 -10.59
N PRO A 33 0.72 10.50 -10.46
CA PRO A 33 0.69 11.18 -9.16
C PRO A 33 -0.57 10.85 -8.33
N GLU A 34 -1.68 10.49 -8.97
CA GLU A 34 -2.93 10.08 -8.34
C GLU A 34 -2.82 8.72 -7.63
N LEU A 35 -1.99 7.81 -8.18
CA LEU A 35 -1.73 6.49 -7.60
C LEU A 35 -0.50 6.46 -6.69
N GLN A 36 0.25 7.57 -6.61
CA GLN A 36 1.40 7.68 -5.72
C GLN A 36 0.97 7.94 -4.27
N ASN A 37 1.71 7.31 -3.35
CA ASN A 37 1.61 7.50 -1.91
C ASN A 37 0.22 7.15 -1.33
N LEU A 38 -0.45 6.14 -1.89
CA LEU A 38 -1.65 5.57 -1.29
C LEU A 38 -1.26 4.77 -0.04
N THR A 39 -2.06 4.86 1.01
CA THR A 39 -1.91 3.95 2.15
C THR A 39 -2.43 2.57 1.77
N PHE A 40 -2.00 1.54 2.51
CA PHE A 40 -2.49 0.18 2.30
C PHE A 40 -4.04 0.08 2.34
N VAL A 41 -4.67 0.85 3.24
CA VAL A 41 -6.14 0.92 3.32
C VAL A 41 -6.72 1.55 2.05
N GLU A 42 -6.13 2.65 1.57
CA GLU A 42 -6.57 3.33 0.33
C GLU A 42 -6.40 2.44 -0.90
N GLU A 43 -5.29 1.70 -1.00
CA GLU A 43 -5.07 0.71 -2.06
C GLU A 43 -6.15 -0.38 -2.03
N THR A 44 -6.52 -0.86 -0.85
CA THR A 44 -7.59 -1.85 -0.68
C THR A 44 -8.96 -1.30 -1.10
N MET A 45 -9.21 -0.01 -0.88
CA MET A 45 -10.46 0.65 -1.27
C MET A 45 -10.61 0.78 -2.80
N ILE A 46 -9.51 0.94 -3.54
CA ILE A 46 -9.53 1.00 -5.00
C ILE A 46 -9.33 -0.37 -5.66
N ALA A 47 -8.81 -1.35 -4.94
CA ALA A 47 -8.50 -2.65 -5.49
C ALA A 47 -9.75 -3.42 -5.93
N ARG A 48 -9.69 -3.96 -7.15
CA ARG A 48 -10.63 -4.96 -7.65
C ARG A 48 -10.43 -6.31 -6.95
N CYS A 49 -9.21 -6.81 -6.83
CA CYS A 49 -8.94 -8.06 -6.11
C CYS A 49 -8.42 -7.76 -4.70
N ARG A 50 -8.99 -8.39 -3.67
CA ARG A 50 -8.59 -8.19 -2.27
C ARG A 50 -8.06 -9.48 -1.67
N ALA A 51 -6.98 -9.39 -0.89
CA ALA A 51 -6.56 -10.47 -0.02
C ALA A 51 -7.49 -10.53 1.21
N LYS A 52 -7.84 -11.74 1.66
CA LYS A 52 -8.86 -11.96 2.71
C LYS A 52 -8.39 -11.49 4.10
N SER A 53 -7.09 -11.51 4.37
CA SER A 53 -6.54 -11.12 5.68
C SER A 53 -5.11 -10.61 5.54
N TRP A 54 -4.80 -9.57 6.31
CA TRP A 54 -3.48 -8.95 6.38
C TRP A 54 -3.07 -8.85 7.86
N ILE A 55 -1.98 -9.51 8.23
CA ILE A 55 -1.45 -9.46 9.60
C ILE A 55 -0.28 -8.47 9.61
N ILE A 56 -0.51 -7.31 10.21
CA ILE A 56 0.48 -6.24 10.32
C ILE A 56 0.91 -6.08 11.77
N HIS A 57 2.20 -6.25 12.04
CA HIS A 57 2.78 -5.95 13.35
C HIS A 57 3.39 -4.54 13.33
N LEU A 58 2.83 -3.62 14.11
CA LEU A 58 3.41 -2.31 14.36
C LEU A 58 4.13 -2.36 15.71
N LYS A 59 5.44 -2.09 15.71
CA LYS A 59 6.21 -1.95 16.95
C LYS A 59 6.40 -0.47 17.27
N GLU A 60 6.14 -0.09 18.52
CA GLU A 60 6.50 1.23 19.02
C GLU A 60 8.02 1.29 19.27
N GLU A 61 8.67 2.32 18.75
CA GLU A 61 10.09 2.55 19.02
C GLU A 61 10.27 3.29 20.34
N ASP A 62 10.95 2.64 21.28
CA ASP A 62 11.38 3.27 22.51
C ASP A 62 12.43 4.35 22.20
N ARG A 63 12.05 5.61 22.39
CA ARG A 63 12.90 6.79 22.16
C ARG A 63 14.15 6.82 23.06
N SER A 64 14.21 6.00 24.10
CA SER A 64 15.40 5.84 24.95
C SER A 64 16.51 5.00 24.30
N SER A 65 16.17 4.22 23.28
CA SER A 65 17.12 3.34 22.60
C SER A 65 17.88 4.09 21.50
N ARG A 66 19.22 4.11 21.57
CA ARG A 66 20.12 4.71 20.55
C ARG A 66 20.11 3.97 19.20
N ARG A 67 19.09 3.14 18.93
CA ARG A 67 19.00 2.33 17.73
C ARG A 67 18.33 3.15 16.62
N PRO A 68 18.85 3.12 15.38
CA PRO A 68 18.22 3.81 14.28
C PRO A 68 16.81 3.26 14.04
N PRO A 69 15.87 4.07 13.52
CA PRO A 69 14.51 3.64 13.29
C PRO A 69 14.49 2.39 12.40
N THR A 70 14.02 1.28 12.97
CA THR A 70 14.05 -0.07 12.43
C THR A 70 12.89 -0.34 11.49
N GLN A 71 11.77 0.37 11.63
CA GLN A 71 10.58 0.11 10.81
C GLN A 71 10.46 1.11 9.65
N ARG A 72 11.12 0.80 8.53
CA ARG A 72 10.98 1.52 7.25
C ARG A 72 9.95 0.90 6.29
N GLY A 73 9.29 -0.18 6.67
CA GLY A 73 8.33 -0.90 5.82
C GLY A 73 7.53 -1.96 6.57
N PHE A 74 6.49 -2.47 5.91
CA PHE A 74 5.64 -3.55 6.42
C PHE A 74 6.33 -4.90 6.25
N LYS A 75 6.47 -5.67 7.33
CA LYS A 75 6.91 -7.07 7.29
C LYS A 75 5.77 -7.94 7.84
N GLY A 76 5.17 -8.77 6.99
CA GLY A 76 4.07 -9.65 7.34
C GLY A 76 3.88 -10.77 6.32
N ASN A 77 3.08 -11.77 6.67
CA ASN A 77 2.65 -12.81 5.74
C ASN A 77 1.37 -12.35 5.04
N ILE A 78 1.33 -12.46 3.71
CA ILE A 78 0.16 -12.09 2.90
C ILE A 78 -0.38 -13.37 2.26
N ILE A 79 -1.65 -13.68 2.49
CA ILE A 79 -2.33 -14.79 1.83
C ILE A 79 -3.36 -14.21 0.87
N VAL A 80 -3.09 -14.33 -0.43
CA VAL A 80 -3.99 -13.87 -1.51
C VAL A 80 -4.75 -15.07 -2.06
N PHE A 81 -6.07 -15.09 -1.89
CA PHE A 81 -6.94 -16.07 -2.54
C PHE A 81 -7.65 -15.39 -3.73
N PRO A 82 -7.69 -16.00 -4.92
CA PRO A 82 -8.49 -15.49 -6.02
C PRO A 82 -9.97 -15.67 -5.67
N GLN A 83 -10.65 -14.58 -5.31
CA GLN A 83 -12.11 -14.56 -5.24
C GLN A 83 -12.65 -14.27 -6.64
N ARG A 84 -13.66 -15.01 -7.11
CA ARG A 84 -14.38 -14.66 -8.36
C ARG A 84 -15.09 -13.32 -8.14
N PRO A 85 -14.59 -12.20 -8.69
CA PRO A 85 -15.03 -10.88 -8.26
C PRO A 85 -16.26 -10.38 -9.02
N GLU A 86 -16.79 -11.20 -9.94
CA GLU A 86 -17.57 -10.80 -11.11
C GLU A 86 -18.83 -9.98 -10.82
N LYS A 87 -19.36 -10.03 -9.58
CA LYS A 87 -20.55 -9.25 -9.17
C LYS A 87 -20.36 -8.38 -7.93
N LEU A 88 -19.24 -8.52 -7.20
CA LEU A 88 -19.03 -7.84 -5.91
C LEU A 88 -18.22 -6.55 -6.03
N LEU A 89 -17.67 -6.26 -7.21
CA LEU A 89 -16.76 -5.13 -7.44
C LEU A 89 -17.35 -3.97 -8.25
N ASP A 90 -18.59 -4.10 -8.71
CA ASP A 90 -19.21 -3.07 -9.55
C ASP A 90 -19.52 -1.78 -8.77
N VAL A 91 -19.33 -1.80 -7.44
CA VAL A 91 -19.49 -0.64 -6.56
C VAL A 91 -18.16 -0.38 -5.84
N LEU A 92 -17.40 0.57 -6.37
CA LEU A 92 -16.19 1.12 -5.72
C LEU A 92 -16.39 2.60 -5.35
N PRO A 93 -15.95 3.05 -4.17
CA PRO A 93 -15.39 2.23 -3.09
C PRO A 93 -16.46 1.34 -2.45
N PRO A 94 -16.10 0.17 -1.93
CA PRO A 94 -17.01 -0.69 -1.17
C PRO A 94 -17.50 0.02 0.10
N SER A 95 -18.54 -0.53 0.74
CA SER A 95 -19.01 0.04 2.00
C SER A 95 -17.91 0.02 3.06
N ILE A 96 -17.94 0.98 4.00
CA ILE A 96 -16.97 1.05 5.11
C ILE A 96 -16.96 -0.26 5.89
N HIS A 97 -18.12 -0.90 6.06
CA HIS A 97 -18.24 -2.19 6.74
C HIS A 97 -17.41 -3.28 6.04
N ASP A 98 -17.48 -3.37 4.71
CA ASP A 98 -16.74 -4.37 3.93
C ASP A 98 -15.22 -4.12 3.95
N ILE A 99 -14.81 -2.85 4.10
CA ILE A 99 -13.39 -2.46 4.22
C ILE A 99 -12.84 -2.83 5.58
N VAL A 100 -13.60 -2.61 6.66
CA VAL A 100 -13.14 -2.83 8.04
C VAL A 100 -13.20 -4.32 8.42
N THR A 101 -14.13 -5.09 7.85
CA THR A 101 -14.28 -6.54 8.14
C THR A 101 -12.96 -7.33 8.06
N PRO A 102 -12.10 -7.19 7.03
CA PRO A 102 -10.80 -7.89 6.96
C PRO A 102 -9.68 -7.24 7.79
N ILE A 103 -9.90 -6.08 8.42
CA ILE A 103 -8.87 -5.33 9.17
C ILE A 103 -9.04 -5.58 10.67
N CYS A 104 -8.18 -6.41 11.25
CA CYS A 104 -8.07 -6.56 12.70
C CYS A 104 -6.81 -5.83 13.19
N VAL A 105 -6.97 -4.86 14.09
CA VAL A 105 -5.88 -4.09 14.68
C VAL A 105 -5.72 -4.49 16.13
N ILE A 106 -4.58 -5.05 16.49
CA ILE A 106 -4.26 -5.48 17.86
C ILE A 106 -3.19 -4.54 18.41
N PHE A 107 -3.53 -3.83 19.49
CA PHE A 107 -2.57 -3.01 20.24
C PHE A 107 -2.00 -3.85 21.37
N VAL A 108 -0.68 -4.09 21.36
CA VAL A 108 0.01 -4.90 22.37
C VAL A 108 0.82 -3.98 23.27
N GLY A 109 0.61 -4.04 24.59
CA GLY A 109 1.49 -3.39 25.58
C GLY A 109 1.02 -2.07 26.18
N GLY A 110 -0.25 -1.67 26.01
CA GLY A 110 -0.82 -0.48 26.65
C GLY A 110 -1.95 -0.80 27.63
N SER A 111 -1.98 -0.14 28.79
CA SER A 111 -3.08 -0.26 29.78
C SER A 111 -4.36 0.46 29.36
N SER A 112 -4.34 1.22 28.25
CA SER A 112 -5.46 2.01 27.75
C SER A 112 -5.57 1.96 26.23
N ALA A 113 -6.80 2.13 25.73
CA ALA A 113 -7.07 2.20 24.29
C ALA A 113 -6.40 3.46 23.68
N PRO A 114 -5.90 3.38 22.43
CA PRO A 114 -5.23 4.50 21.79
C PRO A 114 -6.19 5.67 21.52
N THR A 115 -5.75 6.89 21.82
CA THR A 115 -6.50 8.12 21.57
C THR A 115 -6.62 8.41 20.07
N LYS A 116 -7.69 9.10 19.65
CA LYS A 116 -7.90 9.54 18.26
C LYS A 116 -6.71 10.34 17.68
N GLU A 117 -6.10 11.20 18.50
CA GLU A 117 -4.91 11.98 18.10
C GLU A 117 -3.69 11.09 17.86
N TRP A 118 -3.50 10.07 18.71
CA TRP A 118 -2.44 9.08 18.53
C TRP A 118 -2.68 8.30 17.23
N LEU A 119 -3.91 7.87 16.95
CA LEU A 119 -4.23 7.17 15.69
C LEU A 119 -3.91 8.04 14.47
N LYS A 120 -4.27 9.33 14.50
CA LYS A 120 -4.01 10.27 13.40
C LYS A 120 -2.52 10.51 13.16
N ASN A 121 -1.72 10.56 14.23
CA ASN A 121 -0.32 10.96 14.16
C ASN A 121 0.67 9.77 14.10
N LYS A 122 0.27 8.61 14.62
CA LYS A 122 1.12 7.42 14.82
C LYS A 122 0.61 6.20 14.07
N ALA A 123 -0.68 6.12 13.80
CA ALA A 123 -1.29 5.04 13.02
C ALA A 123 -1.71 5.49 11.62
N THR A 124 -0.97 6.43 11.03
CA THR A 124 -1.20 6.97 9.67
C THR A 124 -1.47 5.89 8.60
N PRO A 125 -0.81 4.71 8.61
CA PRO A 125 -1.12 3.68 7.62
C PRO A 125 -2.52 3.06 7.70
N LEU A 126 -3.20 3.20 8.85
CA LEU A 126 -4.58 2.74 9.07
C LEU A 126 -5.62 3.80 8.67
N VAL A 127 -5.18 5.02 8.31
CA VAL A 127 -6.06 6.12 7.93
C VAL A 127 -6.26 6.13 6.42
N ALA A 128 -7.51 6.30 5.99
CA ALA A 128 -7.88 6.49 4.60
C ALA A 128 -8.28 7.95 4.33
N ARG A 129 -7.68 8.57 3.30
CA ARG A 129 -7.99 9.94 2.87
C ARG A 129 -8.94 9.89 1.69
N ARG A 130 -10.17 10.35 1.91
CA ARG A 130 -11.25 10.35 0.91
C ARG A 130 -10.84 10.97 -0.43
N GLU A 131 -10.17 12.11 -0.41
CA GLU A 131 -9.76 12.81 -1.64
C GLU A 131 -8.74 12.01 -2.46
N LYS A 132 -7.83 11.30 -1.79
CA LYS A 132 -6.83 10.45 -2.46
C LYS A 132 -7.49 9.26 -3.13
N VAL A 133 -8.40 8.58 -2.43
CA VAL A 133 -9.18 7.46 -3.01
C VAL A 133 -10.01 7.94 -4.20
N ARG A 134 -10.69 9.08 -4.08
CA ARG A 134 -11.48 9.65 -5.17
C ARG A 134 -10.63 10.00 -6.39
N ALA A 135 -9.51 10.68 -6.20
CA ALA A 135 -8.60 11.03 -7.29
C ALA A 135 -8.07 9.78 -8.01
N ALA A 136 -7.67 8.76 -7.23
CA ALA A 136 -7.22 7.48 -7.77
C ALA A 136 -8.31 6.78 -8.60
N LEU A 137 -9.56 6.70 -8.09
CA LEU A 137 -10.67 6.07 -8.82
C LEU A 137 -11.02 6.81 -10.11
N VAL A 138 -11.05 8.16 -10.09
CA VAL A 138 -11.30 8.96 -11.30
C VAL A 138 -10.20 8.72 -12.34
N TRP A 139 -8.93 8.70 -11.91
CA TRP A 139 -7.82 8.39 -12.80
C TRP A 139 -7.94 6.97 -13.39
N LEU A 140 -8.26 5.97 -12.55
CA LEU A 140 -8.42 4.59 -12.98
C LEU A 140 -9.58 4.41 -13.95
N LYS A 141 -10.72 5.06 -13.72
CA LYS A 141 -11.87 5.04 -14.64
C LYS A 141 -11.50 5.50 -16.04
N ASN A 142 -10.68 6.55 -16.13
CA ASN A 142 -10.29 7.15 -17.40
C ASN A 142 -9.18 6.37 -18.12
N ASN A 143 -8.28 5.72 -17.38
CA ASN A 143 -7.05 5.13 -17.93
C ASN A 143 -7.01 3.60 -17.93
N ASN A 144 -7.88 2.92 -17.16
CA ASN A 144 -7.88 1.47 -17.03
C ASN A 144 -9.24 0.88 -17.47
N PRO A 145 -9.29 0.07 -18.56
CA PRO A 145 -10.52 -0.57 -19.02
C PRO A 145 -11.26 -1.38 -17.94
N LEU A 146 -10.52 -1.92 -16.98
CA LEU A 146 -11.08 -2.68 -15.85
C LEU A 146 -11.90 -1.80 -14.90
N TYR A 147 -11.77 -0.48 -14.97
CA TYR A 147 -12.38 0.48 -14.04
C TYR A 147 -13.45 1.35 -14.70
N ARG A 148 -13.79 1.12 -15.98
CA ARG A 148 -14.73 1.97 -16.76
C ARG A 148 -16.13 2.11 -16.16
N HIS A 149 -16.60 1.08 -15.45
CA HIS A 149 -17.96 0.98 -14.92
C HIS A 149 -18.10 1.53 -13.49
N ILE A 150 -17.00 1.98 -12.89
CA ILE A 150 -16.96 2.57 -11.55
C ILE A 150 -17.45 4.01 -11.58
#